data_AF-A0A2H6NFU6-F1
#
_entry.id   AF-A0A2H6NFU6-F1
#
_cell.length_a   1.000
_cell.length_b   1.000
_cell.length_c   1.000
_cell.angle_alpha   90.00
_cell.angle_beta   90.00
_cell.angle_gamma   90.00
#
_symmetry.space_group_name_H-M   'P 1'
#
loop_
_entity.id
_entity.type
_entity.pdbx_description
1 polymer ?
#
loop_
_entity_poly.entity_id
_entity_poly.type
_entity_poly.pdbx_seq_one_letter_code
_entity_poly.pdbx_strand_id
1 'polypeptide(L)'
;KTIHVIDTKLKKGVVLYIRDTILAESIYADDDGRILMVEIIVNNVKTLLIAIYAPNDNQEDFYRKLHMKIIELDYVNICMLGDFNGIISDQLDYKTQKTTKKTRKTLPKSFFQMVEEINLKNAW
;
A
#
# COMPACT_ATOMS: atom_id res chain seq x y z
N LYS A 1 -19.42 -0.98 7.21
CA LYS A 1 -19.34 -0.86 5.74
C LYS A 1 -18.13 -1.62 5.23
N THR A 2 -18.33 -2.48 4.24
CA THR A 2 -17.21 -3.19 3.59
C THR A 2 -16.95 -2.53 2.25
N ILE A 3 -15.70 -2.15 2.00
CA ILE A 3 -15.23 -1.65 0.70
C ILE A 3 -14.18 -2.64 0.21
N HIS A 4 -14.33 -3.14 -1.00
CA HIS A 4 -13.43 -4.14 -1.55
C HIS A 4 -13.19 -3.89 -3.02
N VAL A 5 -12.03 -4.33 -3.48
CA VAL A 5 -11.80 -4.55 -4.91
C VAL A 5 -11.26 -5.96 -5.11
N ILE A 6 -11.79 -6.63 -6.13
CA ILE A 6 -11.50 -8.03 -6.44
C ILE A 6 -11.21 -8.12 -7.94
N ASP A 7 -10.04 -8.63 -8.28
CA ASP A 7 -9.74 -9.09 -9.64
C ASP A 7 -10.49 -10.40 -9.87
N THR A 8 -11.53 -10.32 -10.71
CA THR A 8 -12.41 -11.43 -11.05
C THR A 8 -11.74 -12.51 -11.90
N LYS A 9 -10.57 -12.22 -12.51
CA LYS A 9 -9.83 -13.14 -13.38
C LYS A 9 -8.68 -13.86 -12.68
N LEU A 10 -7.93 -13.20 -11.78
CA LEU A 10 -6.68 -13.75 -11.21
C LEU A 10 -6.69 -14.04 -9.70
N LYS A 11 -7.87 -14.05 -9.04
CA LYS A 11 -8.03 -14.33 -7.59
C LYS A 11 -7.20 -13.42 -6.68
N LYS A 12 -7.03 -12.15 -7.06
CA LYS A 12 -6.40 -11.13 -6.22
C LYS A 12 -7.46 -10.17 -5.70
N GLY A 13 -7.25 -9.59 -4.54
CA GLY A 13 -8.18 -8.62 -4.00
C GLY A 13 -7.71 -8.03 -2.69
N VAL A 14 -8.18 -6.83 -2.44
CA VAL A 14 -7.97 -6.11 -1.19
C VAL A 14 -9.33 -5.72 -0.63
N VAL A 15 -9.51 -5.91 0.68
CA VAL A 15 -10.76 -5.62 1.39
C VAL A 15 -10.45 -4.73 2.59
N LEU A 16 -11.22 -3.66 2.72
CA LEU A 16 -11.25 -2.78 3.89
C LEU A 16 -12.61 -2.90 4.59
N TYR A 17 -12.55 -3.19 5.90
CA TYR A 17 -13.71 -3.16 6.78
C TYR A 17 -13.69 -1.87 7.57
N ILE A 18 -14.66 -1.00 7.34
CA ILE A 18 -14.75 0.32 7.95
C ILE A 18 -16.02 0.38 8.79
N ARG A 19 -15.91 0.87 10.03
CA ARG A 19 -17.08 1.05 10.90
C ARG A 19 -18.05 2.03 10.26
N ASP A 20 -19.36 1.75 10.33
CA ASP A 20 -20.38 2.59 9.69
C ASP A 20 -20.44 4.02 10.24
N THR A 21 -19.90 4.25 11.45
CA THR A 21 -19.76 5.57 12.05
C THR A 21 -18.67 6.43 11.41
N ILE A 22 -17.82 5.85 10.55
CA ILE A 22 -16.76 6.55 9.84
C ILE A 22 -17.26 6.82 8.43
N LEU A 23 -17.27 8.10 8.04
CA LEU A 23 -17.53 8.49 6.66
C LEU A 23 -16.39 7.98 5.79
N ALA A 24 -16.72 7.17 4.78
CA ALA A 24 -15.75 6.51 3.92
C ALA A 24 -16.26 6.38 2.49
N GLU A 25 -15.43 6.79 1.53
CA GLU A 25 -15.71 6.76 0.10
C GLU A 25 -14.56 6.11 -0.65
N SER A 26 -14.86 5.13 -1.51
CA SER A 26 -13.85 4.56 -2.40
C SER A 26 -13.64 5.53 -3.55
N ILE A 27 -12.40 6.00 -3.70
CA ILE A 27 -12.07 7.03 -4.70
C ILE A 27 -11.22 6.48 -5.85
N TYR A 28 -10.52 5.38 -5.61
CA TYR A 28 -9.75 4.70 -6.64
C TYR A 28 -9.59 3.21 -6.30
N ALA A 29 -9.62 2.40 -7.33
CA ALA A 29 -9.14 1.03 -7.27
C ALA A 29 -8.52 0.64 -8.61
N ASP A 30 -7.49 -0.20 -8.60
CA ASP A 30 -6.86 -0.66 -9.82
C ASP A 30 -7.56 -1.89 -10.42
N ASP A 31 -7.38 -2.09 -11.72
CA ASP A 31 -7.98 -3.21 -12.46
C ASP A 31 -7.42 -4.57 -12.02
N ASP A 32 -6.19 -4.60 -11.49
CA ASP A 32 -5.47 -5.80 -11.04
C ASP A 32 -5.87 -6.26 -9.62
N GLY A 33 -6.71 -5.49 -8.94
CA GLY A 33 -7.21 -5.80 -7.61
C GLY A 33 -6.16 -5.73 -6.49
N ARG A 34 -5.12 -4.90 -6.66
CA ARG A 34 -3.98 -4.75 -5.76
C ARG A 34 -3.93 -3.43 -5.04
N ILE A 35 -4.69 -2.43 -5.47
CA ILE A 35 -4.72 -1.10 -4.87
C ILE A 35 -6.18 -0.73 -4.64
N LEU A 36 -6.50 -0.41 -3.39
CA LEU A 36 -7.78 0.19 -3.02
C LEU A 36 -7.50 1.47 -2.21
N MET A 37 -8.00 2.60 -2.70
CA MET A 37 -7.88 3.89 -2.04
C MET A 37 -9.25 4.37 -1.58
N VAL A 38 -9.32 4.71 -0.30
CA VAL A 38 -10.54 5.14 0.36
C VAL A 38 -10.28 6.46 1.08
N GLU A 39 -11.03 7.49 0.75
CA GLU A 39 -11.11 8.68 1.59
C GLU A 39 -11.91 8.35 2.85
N ILE A 40 -11.37 8.69 4.02
CA ILE A 40 -12.09 8.64 5.29
C ILE A 40 -12.04 10.00 5.99
N ILE A 41 -13.05 10.26 6.83
CA ILE A 41 -13.05 11.40 7.75
C ILE A 41 -13.00 10.87 9.18
N VAL A 42 -11.91 11.15 9.89
CA VAL A 42 -11.71 10.76 11.29
C VAL A 42 -11.35 12.01 12.08
N ASN A 43 -12.07 12.29 13.16
CA ASN A 43 -11.89 13.49 13.98
C ASN A 43 -11.90 14.80 13.15
N ASN A 44 -12.78 14.86 12.14
CA ASN A 44 -12.90 15.97 11.20
C ASN A 44 -11.64 16.22 10.33
N VAL A 45 -10.73 15.24 10.26
CA VAL A 45 -9.56 15.23 9.39
C VAL A 45 -9.82 14.29 8.22
N LYS A 46 -9.66 14.82 7.01
CA LYS A 46 -9.71 14.07 5.76
C LYS A 46 -8.40 13.31 5.60
N THR A 47 -8.50 11.99 5.44
CA THR A 47 -7.36 11.06 5.37
C THR A 47 -7.56 10.06 4.24
N LEU A 48 -6.51 9.85 3.45
CA LEU A 48 -6.45 8.81 2.44
C LEU A 48 -5.96 7.50 3.06
N LEU A 49 -6.82 6.48 3.07
CA LEU A 49 -6.40 5.09 3.30
C LEU A 49 -6.01 4.45 1.98
N ILE A 50 -4.81 3.90 1.92
CA ILE A 50 -4.29 3.17 0.78
C ILE A 50 -4.05 1.73 1.22
N ALA A 51 -4.88 0.80 0.76
CA ALA A 51 -4.70 -0.62 0.99
C ALA A 51 -4.06 -1.27 -0.24
N ILE A 52 -2.92 -1.94 -0.04
CA ILE A 52 -2.14 -2.53 -1.12
C ILE A 52 -1.90 -4.03 -0.96
N TYR A 53 -1.80 -4.72 -2.10
CA TYR A 53 -1.23 -6.06 -2.22
C TYR A 53 -0.21 -6.06 -3.36
N ALA A 54 1.03 -5.70 -3.03
CA ALA A 54 2.11 -5.56 -4.01
C ALA A 54 2.40 -6.90 -4.70
N PRO A 55 2.83 -6.91 -5.97
CA PRO A 55 3.20 -8.16 -6.64
C PRO A 55 4.52 -8.71 -6.10
N ASN A 56 4.71 -10.02 -6.20
CA ASN A 56 6.01 -10.63 -5.91
C ASN A 56 7.09 -10.16 -6.90
N ASP A 57 6.73 -9.96 -8.16
CA ASP A 57 7.62 -9.56 -9.25
C ASP A 57 7.17 -8.24 -9.86
N ASN A 58 8.06 -7.54 -10.58
CA ASN A 58 7.81 -6.23 -11.16
C ASN A 58 7.31 -5.15 -10.16
N GLN A 59 7.87 -5.13 -8.95
CA GLN A 59 7.49 -4.15 -7.93
C GLN A 59 7.88 -2.71 -8.30
N GLU A 60 8.97 -2.52 -9.08
CA GLU A 60 9.43 -1.18 -9.47
C GLU A 60 8.33 -0.38 -10.17
N ASP A 61 7.68 -1.00 -11.16
CA ASP A 61 6.57 -0.42 -11.93
C ASP A 61 5.31 -0.24 -11.07
N PHE A 62 5.02 -1.20 -10.19
CA PHE A 62 3.87 -1.13 -9.29
C PHE A 62 3.96 0.11 -8.39
N TYR A 63 5.09 0.30 -7.71
CA TYR A 63 5.29 1.45 -6.82
C TYR A 63 5.40 2.77 -7.58
N ARG A 64 5.93 2.79 -8.81
CA ARG A 64 5.91 4.00 -9.66
C ARG A 64 4.48 4.42 -10.00
N LYS A 65 3.62 3.49 -10.39
CA LYS A 65 2.20 3.76 -10.68
C LYS A 65 1.45 4.21 -9.42
N LEU A 66 1.69 3.54 -8.29
CA LEU A 66 1.11 3.92 -7.00
C LEU A 66 1.51 5.34 -6.63
N HIS A 67 2.79 5.67 -6.73
CA HIS A 67 3.31 7.00 -6.43
C HIS A 67 2.65 8.10 -7.27
N MET A 68 2.57 7.92 -8.59
CA MET A 68 1.88 8.86 -9.47
C MET A 68 0.42 9.07 -9.06
N LYS A 69 -0.29 8.00 -8.72
CA LYS A 69 -1.70 8.09 -8.31
C LYS A 69 -1.85 8.82 -6.97
N ILE A 70 -0.92 8.66 -6.04
CA ILE A 70 -0.94 9.38 -4.75
C ILE A 70 -0.74 10.88 -4.98
N ILE A 71 0.24 11.27 -5.80
CA ILE A 71 0.49 12.69 -6.14
C ILE A 71 -0.74 13.31 -6.81
N GLU A 72 -1.38 12.59 -7.74
CA GLU A 72 -2.59 13.06 -8.43
C GLU A 72 -3.75 13.35 -7.48
N LEU A 73 -3.87 12.60 -6.39
CA LEU A 73 -4.94 12.75 -5.41
C LEU A 73 -4.70 13.90 -4.42
N ASP A 74 -3.44 14.33 -4.22
CA ASP A 74 -3.04 15.49 -3.42
C ASP A 74 -3.59 15.50 -1.98
N TYR A 75 -3.45 14.38 -1.26
CA TYR A 75 -3.84 14.29 0.15
C TYR A 75 -2.68 14.61 1.08
N VAL A 76 -2.95 15.43 2.09
CA VAL A 76 -1.98 15.73 3.16
C VAL A 76 -1.85 14.58 4.17
N ASN A 77 -2.98 13.96 4.56
CA ASN A 77 -2.99 12.88 5.53
C ASN A 77 -3.14 11.55 4.80
N ILE A 78 -2.11 10.72 4.85
CA ILE A 78 -2.06 9.43 4.16
C ILE A 78 -1.73 8.33 5.17
N CYS A 79 -2.46 7.23 5.09
CA CYS A 79 -2.12 5.99 5.77
C CYS A 79 -2.10 4.86 4.74
N MET A 80 -0.94 4.24 4.57
CA MET A 80 -0.74 3.11 3.69
C MET A 80 -0.63 1.82 4.50
N LEU A 81 -1.35 0.79 4.09
CA LEU A 81 -1.40 -0.50 4.76
C LEU A 81 -1.51 -1.64 3.75
N GLY A 82 -1.22 -2.86 4.20
CA GLY A 82 -1.36 -4.07 3.42
C GLY A 82 -0.06 -4.83 3.34
N ASP A 83 0.08 -5.62 2.28
CA ASP A 83 1.24 -6.47 2.05
C ASP A 83 2.11 -5.87 0.93
N PHE A 84 3.29 -5.42 1.35
CA PHE A 84 4.28 -4.78 0.49
C PHE A 84 5.14 -5.80 -0.28
N ASN A 85 5.03 -7.09 0.04
CA ASN A 85 5.81 -8.18 -0.56
C ASN A 85 7.33 -7.91 -0.65
N GLY A 86 7.87 -7.16 0.30
CA GLY A 86 9.27 -6.81 0.38
C GLY A 86 9.68 -6.38 1.78
N ILE A 87 10.98 -6.30 2.02
CA ILE A 87 11.56 -5.89 3.30
C ILE A 87 12.23 -4.52 3.21
N ILE A 88 12.27 -3.81 4.34
CA ILE A 88 12.95 -2.52 4.47
C ILE A 88 14.42 -2.77 4.84
N SER A 89 14.68 -3.68 5.78
CA SER A 89 16.04 -4.00 6.23
C SER A 89 16.20 -5.46 6.62
N ASP A 90 17.18 -6.11 5.98
CA ASP A 90 17.64 -7.47 6.28
C ASP A 90 17.91 -7.75 7.76
N GLN A 91 18.32 -6.72 8.53
CA GLN A 91 18.72 -6.86 9.93
C GLN A 91 17.55 -6.71 10.91
N LEU A 92 16.53 -5.93 10.54
CA LEU A 92 15.38 -5.67 11.40
C LEU A 92 14.22 -6.64 11.12
N ASP A 93 14.09 -7.08 9.86
CA ASP A 93 12.91 -7.81 9.40
C ASP A 93 13.08 -9.35 9.46
N TYR A 94 14.29 -9.88 9.78
CA TYR A 94 14.55 -11.33 9.84
C TYR A 94 15.34 -11.80 11.06
N LYS A 95 14.89 -12.92 11.65
CA LYS A 95 15.51 -13.56 12.83
C LYS A 95 16.77 -14.39 12.56
N THR A 96 17.15 -14.68 11.30
CA THR A 96 18.19 -15.69 11.02
C THR A 96 19.13 -15.30 9.88
N GLN A 97 20.45 -15.42 10.10
CA GLN A 97 21.50 -15.10 9.12
C GLN A 97 21.90 -16.26 8.19
N LYS A 98 21.32 -17.47 8.37
CA LYS A 98 21.91 -18.73 7.84
C LYS A 98 21.31 -19.32 6.57
N THR A 99 20.18 -18.84 6.05
CA THR A 99 19.65 -19.31 4.77
C THR A 99 20.12 -18.36 3.65
N THR A 100 21.00 -18.89 2.80
CA THR A 100 21.39 -18.41 1.46
C THR A 100 20.88 -17.00 1.08
N LYS A 101 21.80 -16.04 0.97
CA LYS A 101 21.65 -14.65 0.46
C LYS A 101 20.83 -14.46 -0.84
N LYS A 102 20.29 -15.51 -1.44
CA LYS A 102 19.82 -15.54 -2.84
C LYS A 102 18.39 -15.06 -3.08
N THR A 103 17.55 -14.77 -2.08
CA THR A 103 16.15 -14.38 -2.35
C THR A 103 15.51 -13.48 -1.27
N ARG A 104 16.25 -12.52 -0.70
CA ARG A 104 15.60 -11.45 0.09
C ARG A 104 15.21 -10.33 -0.86
N LYS A 105 13.91 -10.10 -1.07
CA LYS A 105 13.41 -9.02 -1.93
C LYS A 105 13.29 -7.74 -1.09
N THR A 106 14.39 -6.99 -1.03
CA THR A 106 14.34 -5.60 -0.55
C THR A 106 13.36 -4.81 -1.40
N LEU A 107 12.62 -3.90 -0.78
CA LEU A 107 11.74 -3.01 -1.52
C LEU A 107 12.51 -2.23 -2.60
N PRO A 108 11.88 -1.95 -3.76
CA PRO A 108 12.54 -1.30 -4.88
C PRO A 108 12.87 0.17 -4.58
N LYS A 109 13.72 0.77 -5.41
CA LYS A 109 14.06 2.19 -5.29
C LYS A 109 12.82 3.08 -5.42
N SER A 110 11.90 2.75 -6.32
CA SER A 110 10.64 3.47 -6.48
C SER A 110 9.79 3.51 -5.21
N PHE A 111 9.84 2.48 -4.36
CA PHE A 111 9.18 2.51 -3.06
C PHE A 111 9.79 3.56 -2.12
N PHE A 112 11.12 3.57 -1.97
CA PHE A 112 11.79 4.51 -1.07
C PHE A 112 11.67 5.96 -1.54
N GLN A 113 11.73 6.20 -2.86
CA GLN A 113 11.50 7.52 -3.44
C GLN A 113 10.09 8.02 -3.15
N MET A 114 9.08 7.16 -3.32
CA MET A 114 7.71 7.48 -2.95
C MET A 114 7.64 7.86 -1.47
N VAL A 115 8.09 6.99 -0.56
CA VAL A 115 8.05 7.24 0.89
C VAL A 115 8.70 8.57 1.26
N GLU A 116 9.86 8.89 0.68
CA GLU A 116 10.57 10.15 0.90
C GLU A 116 9.78 11.36 0.39
N GLU A 117 9.28 11.31 -0.85
CA GLU A 117 8.59 12.43 -1.50
C GLU A 117 7.25 12.77 -0.83
N ILE A 118 6.47 11.75 -0.42
CA ILE A 118 5.22 11.94 0.32
C ILE A 118 5.39 11.95 1.84
N ASN A 119 6.64 12.00 2.33
CA ASN A 119 7.01 12.12 3.74
C ASN A 119 6.31 11.07 4.65
N LEU A 120 6.21 9.82 4.15
CA LEU A 120 5.66 8.72 4.92
C LEU A 120 6.66 8.25 5.98
N LYS A 121 6.13 7.83 7.12
CA LYS A 121 6.91 7.23 8.21
C LYS A 121 6.43 5.82 8.47
N ASN A 122 7.37 4.94 8.79
CA ASN A 122 7.02 3.62 9.30
C ASN A 122 6.38 3.79 10.69
N ALA A 123 5.20 3.20 10.88
CA ALA A 123 4.46 3.26 12.14
C ALA A 123 4.93 2.21 13.16
N TRP A 124 5.70 1.22 12.72
CA TRP A 124 6.34 0.19 13.55
C TRP A 124 7.77 0.58 13.90
#